data_AF-A0A660SIE0-F1
#
_entry.id   AF-A0A660SIE0-F1
#
_cell.length_a   1.000
_cell.length_b   1.000
_cell.length_c   1.000
_cell.angle_alpha   90.00
_cell.angle_beta   90.00
_cell.angle_gamma   90.00
#
_symmetry.space_group_name_H-M   'P 1'
#
loop_
_entity.id
_entity.type
_entity.pdbx_description
1 polymer ?
#
loop_
_entity_poly.entity_id
_entity_poly.type
_entity_poly.pdbx_seq_one_letter_code
_entity_poly.pdbx_strand_id
1 'polypeptide(L)'
;IRPNKHYESRYIKLFLESKIGKLILESITPQGIILAIKPKKLGDIEIPDIPYNKQITLIEKYNKGKDKYEKAISKAENAYIKLMDSIYKEMLG
;
A
#
# COMPACT_ATOMS: atom_id res chain seq x y z
N ILE A 1 -4.02 21.61 13.09
CA ILE A 1 -5.09 22.09 12.17
C ILE A 1 -5.19 21.08 11.04
N ARG A 2 -6.29 20.33 10.91
CA ARG A 2 -6.47 19.28 9.89
C ARG A 2 -6.83 19.97 8.57
N PRO A 3 -5.98 19.90 7.52
CA PRO A 3 -6.25 20.63 6.28
C PRO A 3 -7.41 19.93 5.56
N ASN A 4 -8.54 20.64 5.45
CA ASN A 4 -9.79 20.23 4.79
C ASN A 4 -10.44 18.93 5.30
N LYS A 5 -11.64 19.05 5.87
CA LYS A 5 -12.57 17.93 6.18
C LYS A 5 -13.01 17.12 4.93
N HIS A 6 -12.45 17.40 3.75
CA HIS A 6 -12.82 16.84 2.46
C HIS A 6 -12.09 15.53 2.12
N TYR A 7 -10.84 15.36 2.59
CA TYR A 7 -10.02 14.20 2.28
C TYR A 7 -9.74 13.32 3.49
N GLU A 8 -9.95 12.03 3.31
CA GLU A 8 -9.58 11.00 4.26
C GLU A 8 -8.08 10.64 4.09
N SER A 9 -7.33 10.62 5.18
CA SER A 9 -5.86 10.44 5.13
C SER A 9 -5.43 9.09 4.55
N ARG A 10 -6.18 8.02 4.81
CA ARG A 10 -5.99 6.69 4.21
C ARG A 10 -6.36 6.67 2.73
N TYR A 11 -7.27 7.51 2.27
CA TYR A 11 -7.56 7.66 0.84
C TYR A 11 -6.38 8.31 0.10
N ILE A 12 -5.80 9.37 0.68
CA ILE A 12 -4.57 9.98 0.14
C ILE A 12 -3.44 8.94 0.09
N LYS A 13 -3.25 8.18 1.18
CA LYS A 13 -2.26 7.09 1.23
C LYS A 13 -2.51 6.04 0.13
N LEU A 14 -3.76 5.59 -0.02
CA LEU A 14 -4.15 4.62 -1.05
C LEU A 14 -3.86 5.12 -2.46
N PHE A 15 -4.13 6.39 -2.74
CA PHE A 15 -3.81 7.00 -4.03
C PHE A 15 -2.29 7.01 -4.27
N LEU A 16 -1.50 7.45 -3.29
CA LEU A 16 -0.03 7.50 -3.41
C LEU A 16 0.61 6.11 -3.53
N GLU A 17 0.03 5.08 -2.92
CA GLU A 17 0.47 3.68 -3.05
C GLU A 17 0.10 3.04 -4.40
N SER A 18 -0.85 3.63 -5.14
CA SER A 18 -1.27 3.14 -6.46
C SER A 18 -0.16 3.29 -7.49
N LYS A 19 -0.26 2.55 -8.61
CA LYS A 19 0.70 2.67 -9.73
C LYS A 19 0.83 4.11 -10.23
N ILE A 20 -0.30 4.82 -10.33
CA ILE A 20 -0.32 6.21 -10.80
C ILE A 20 0.31 7.13 -9.76
N GLY A 21 -0.04 6.98 -8.48
CA GLY A 21 0.55 7.75 -7.39
C GLY A 21 2.06 7.59 -7.31
N LYS A 22 2.57 6.36 -7.48
CA LYS A 22 4.01 6.08 -7.53
C LYS A 22 4.70 6.76 -8.72
N LEU A 23 4.12 6.69 -9.92
CA LEU A 23 4.67 7.38 -11.10
C LEU A 23 4.74 8.91 -10.88
N ILE A 24 3.73 9.49 -10.23
CA ILE A 24 3.73 10.91 -9.88
C ILE A 24 4.85 11.20 -8.88
N LEU A 25 4.97 10.41 -7.80
CA LEU A 25 6.03 10.55 -6.81
C LEU A 25 7.43 10.43 -7.43
N GLU A 26 7.63 9.51 -8.36
CA GLU A 26 8.87 9.33 -9.12
C GLU A 26 9.17 10.58 -9.97
N SER A 27 8.18 11.11 -10.69
CA SER A 27 8.36 12.29 -11.55
C SER A 27 8.79 13.56 -10.79
N ILE A 28 8.39 13.69 -9.52
CA ILE A 28 8.72 14.85 -8.69
C ILE A 28 9.99 14.65 -7.85
N THR A 29 10.52 13.42 -7.78
CA THR A 29 11.73 13.07 -7.03
C THR A 29 12.98 13.45 -7.83
N PRO A 30 13.84 14.36 -7.34
CA PRO A 30 15.11 14.65 -8.00
C PRO A 30 16.05 13.43 -7.93
N GLN A 31 16.50 12.94 -9.09
CA GLN A 31 17.55 11.93 -9.26
C GLN A 31 17.43 10.65 -8.40
N GLY A 32 16.28 9.97 -8.42
CA GLY A 32 16.20 8.54 -8.06
C GLY A 32 16.35 8.18 -6.58
N ILE A 33 16.48 9.17 -5.69
CA ILE A 33 16.53 8.94 -4.23
C ILE A 33 15.17 9.32 -3.63
N ILE A 34 14.33 8.32 -3.34
CA ILE A 34 12.99 8.47 -2.73
C ILE A 34 13.03 9.33 -1.44
N LEU A 35 14.19 9.40 -0.76
CA LEU A 35 14.39 10.13 0.48
C LEU A 35 14.40 11.67 0.34
N ALA A 36 14.46 12.24 -0.86
CA ALA A 36 14.63 13.68 -1.08
C ALA A 36 13.39 14.39 -1.68
N ILE A 37 12.17 13.96 -1.34
CA ILE A 37 10.98 14.71 -1.76
C ILE A 37 10.88 15.98 -0.90
N LYS A 38 11.07 17.14 -1.54
CA LYS A 38 10.87 18.43 -0.88
C LYS A 38 9.38 18.59 -0.50
N PRO A 39 9.03 18.99 0.73
CA PRO A 39 7.64 19.16 1.17
C PRO A 39 6.78 20.03 0.24
N LYS A 40 7.39 21.02 -0.41
CA LYS A 40 6.72 21.88 -1.40
C LYS A 40 6.15 21.09 -2.59
N LYS A 41 6.89 20.10 -3.10
CA LYS A 41 6.47 19.28 -4.25
C LYS A 41 5.34 18.30 -3.91
N LEU A 42 5.22 17.89 -2.64
CA LEU A 42 4.08 17.09 -2.19
C LEU A 42 2.78 17.90 -2.21
N GLY A 43 2.85 19.20 -1.95
CA GLY A 43 1.70 20.11 -2.03
C GLY A 43 1.18 20.34 -3.45
N ASP A 44 2.01 20.06 -4.47
CA ASP A 44 1.66 20.18 -5.88
C ASP A 44 0.97 18.92 -6.43
N ILE A 45 0.88 17.84 -5.65
CA ILE A 45 0.19 16.62 -6.08
C ILE A 45 -1.32 16.84 -6.01
N GLU A 46 -1.95 16.87 -7.17
CA GLU A 46 -3.40 16.85 -7.27
C GLU A 46 -3.93 15.45 -6.89
N ILE A 47 -4.69 15.40 -5.79
CA ILE A 47 -5.40 14.20 -5.36
C ILE A 47 -6.77 14.20 -6.05
N PRO A 48 -7.23 13.06 -6.60
CA PRO A 48 -8.55 12.99 -7.22
C PRO A 48 -9.65 13.36 -6.23
N ASP A 49 -10.39 14.43 -6.57
CA ASP A 49 -11.45 14.99 -5.74
C ASP A 49 -12.74 14.18 -5.90
N ILE A 50 -13.04 13.35 -4.91
CA ILE A 50 -14.24 12.52 -4.89
C ILE A 50 -14.97 12.67 -3.54
N PRO A 51 -16.31 12.50 -3.52
CA PRO A 51 -17.09 12.56 -2.30
C PRO A 51 -16.52 11.70 -1.17
N TYR A 52 -16.52 12.23 0.06
CA TYR A 52 -15.94 11.57 1.22
C TYR A 52 -16.47 10.14 1.44
N ASN A 53 -17.77 9.91 1.24
CA ASN A 53 -18.38 8.58 1.33
C ASN A 53 -17.77 7.60 0.29
N LYS A 54 -17.49 8.04 -0.93
CA LYS A 54 -16.79 7.22 -1.94
C LYS A 54 -15.35 6.93 -1.53
N GLN A 55 -14.65 7.88 -0.90
CA GLN A 55 -13.32 7.63 -0.34
C GLN A 55 -13.36 6.50 0.68
N ILE A 56 -14.32 6.51 1.61
CA ILE A 56 -14.52 5.44 2.60
C ILE A 56 -14.78 4.09 1.92
N THR A 57 -15.68 4.03 0.94
CA THR A 57 -15.97 2.79 0.20
C THR A 57 -14.72 2.23 -0.51
N LEU A 58 -13.88 3.08 -1.09
CA LEU A 58 -12.63 2.65 -1.72
C LEU A 58 -11.62 2.11 -0.70
N ILE A 59 -11.48 2.78 0.46
CA ILE A 59 -10.62 2.33 1.56
C ILE A 59 -11.06 0.94 2.04
N GLU A 60 -12.35 0.73 2.27
CA GLU A 60 -12.90 -0.55 2.71
C GLU A 60 -12.67 -1.66 1.69
N LYS A 61 -12.92 -1.39 0.41
CA LYS A 61 -12.68 -2.34 -0.69
C LYS A 61 -11.21 -2.74 -0.74
N TYR A 62 -10.30 -1.78 -0.63
CA TYR A 62 -8.86 -2.03 -0.60
C TYR A 62 -8.45 -2.87 0.60
N ASN A 63 -8.87 -2.49 1.81
CA ASN A 63 -8.51 -3.22 3.03
C ASN A 63 -9.01 -4.68 2.98
N LYS A 64 -10.23 -4.91 2.46
CA LYS A 64 -10.76 -6.25 2.26
C LYS A 64 -9.95 -7.07 1.26
N GLY A 65 -9.50 -6.44 0.17
CA GLY A 65 -8.64 -7.09 -0.82
C GLY A 65 -7.26 -7.41 -0.26
N LYS A 66 -6.67 -6.46 0.48
CA LYS A 66 -5.36 -6.59 1.13
C LYS A 66 -5.35 -7.69 2.18
N ASP A 67 -6.36 -7.74 3.05
CA ASP A 67 -6.50 -8.81 4.05
C ASP A 67 -6.58 -10.20 3.40
N LYS A 68 -7.33 -10.34 2.30
CA LYS A 68 -7.38 -11.61 1.55
C LYS A 68 -6.03 -11.99 0.95
N TYR A 69 -5.33 -11.01 0.37
CA TYR A 69 -3.99 -11.21 -0.19
C TYR A 69 -3.00 -11.66 0.89
N GLU A 70 -2.92 -10.94 2.00
CA GLU A 70 -2.01 -11.24 3.11
C GLU A 70 -2.27 -12.61 3.73
N LYS A 71 -3.55 -12.98 3.91
CA LYS A 71 -3.94 -14.32 4.36
C LYS A 71 -3.53 -15.42 3.39
N ALA A 72 -3.65 -15.17 2.08
CA ALA A 72 -3.25 -16.15 1.06
C ALA A 72 -1.73 -16.39 1.07
N ILE A 73 -0.94 -15.31 1.14
CA ILE A 73 0.52 -15.38 1.25
C ILE A 73 0.93 -16.11 2.52
N SER A 74 0.41 -15.69 3.68
CA SER A 74 0.74 -16.32 4.97
C SER A 74 0.36 -17.81 5.00
N LYS A 75 -0.77 -18.19 4.39
CA LYS A 75 -1.15 -19.61 4.27
C LYS A 75 -0.16 -20.39 3.42
N ALA A 76 0.27 -19.83 2.28
CA ALA A 76 1.23 -20.47 1.39
C ALA A 76 2.62 -20.61 2.06
N GLU A 77 3.10 -19.57 2.73
CA GLU A 77 4.36 -19.58 3.48
C GLU A 77 4.35 -20.64 4.59
N ASN A 78 3.29 -20.68 5.40
CA ASN A 78 3.15 -21.67 6.46
C ASN A 78 3.08 -23.11 5.91
N ALA A 79 2.44 -23.31 4.76
CA ALA A 79 2.41 -24.63 4.11
C ALA A 79 3.80 -25.05 3.64
N TYR A 80 4.57 -24.13 3.07
CA TYR A 80 5.94 -24.39 2.63
C TYR A 80 6.87 -24.72 3.80
N ILE A 81 6.81 -23.95 4.88
CA ILE A 81 7.60 -24.21 6.10
C ILE A 81 7.32 -25.62 6.63
N LYS A 82 6.04 -25.98 6.77
CA LYS A 82 5.64 -27.33 7.24
C LYS A 82 6.15 -28.45 6.34
N LEU A 83 6.14 -28.25 5.02
CA LEU A 83 6.70 -29.22 4.07
C LEU A 83 8.19 -29.41 4.30
N MET A 84 8.96 -28.33 4.41
CA MET A 84 10.40 -28.38 4.65
C MET A 84 10.72 -29.04 5.99
N ASP A 85 9.97 -28.72 7.04
CA ASP A 85 10.11 -29.37 8.34
C ASP A 85 9.85 -30.89 8.28
N SER A 86 8.90 -31.33 7.46
CA SER A 86 8.64 -32.76 7.22
C SER A 86 9.82 -33.43 6.54
N ILE A 87 10.32 -32.80 5.46
CA ILE A 87 11.46 -33.30 4.70
C ILE A 87 12.70 -33.44 5.59
N TYR A 88 13.00 -32.45 6.42
CA TYR A 88 14.16 -32.51 7.31
C TYR A 88 14.01 -33.58 8.40
N LYS A 89 12.80 -33.81 8.90
CA LYS A 89 12.54 -34.91 9.83
C LYS A 89 12.77 -36.27 9.18
N GLU A 90 12.36 -36.45 7.92
CA GLU A 90 12.61 -37.67 7.16
C GLU A 90 14.10 -37.88 6.83
N MET A 91 14.88 -36.81 6.65
CA MET A 91 16.32 -36.90 6.40
C MET A 91 17.14 -37.24 7.65
N LEU A 92 16.64 -36.90 8.84
CA LEU A 92 17.35 -37.05 10.12
C LEU A 92 16.86 -38.24 10.95
N GLY A 93 15.78 -38.90 10.54
CA GLY A 93 15.24 -40.13 11.13
C GLY A 93 15.67 -41.36 10.35
#